data_AF-A0A2J0LQZ1-F1
#
_entry.id   AF-A0A2J0LQZ1-F1
#
_cell.length_a   1.000
_cell.length_b   1.000
_cell.length_c   1.000
_cell.angle_alpha   90.00
_cell.angle_beta   90.00
_cell.angle_gamma   90.00
#
_symmetry.space_group_name_H-M   'P 1'
#
loop_
_entity.id
_entity.type
_entity.pdbx_description
1 polymer ?
#
loop_
_entity_poly.entity_id
_entity_poly.type
_entity_poly.pdbx_seq_one_letter_code
_entity_poly.pdbx_strand_id
1 'polypeptide(L)' 'MIRKLKKVLESAMGDNSKRVSREEFMQLIQKKSYELYEKRGCQSGNDLEDWLNAERLVKEELGVK' A
#
# COMPACT_ATOMS: atom_id res chain seq x y z
N MET A 1 7.75 9.27 22.73
CA MET A 1 8.49 9.52 21.48
C MET A 1 7.92 8.76 20.27
N ILE A 2 7.37 7.55 20.42
CA ILE A 2 6.83 6.72 19.32
C ILE A 2 5.72 7.40 18.50
N ARG A 3 4.85 8.22 19.13
CA ARG A 3 3.75 8.91 18.43
C ARG A 3 4.22 9.94 17.40
N LYS A 4 5.42 10.51 17.59
CA LYS A 4 5.97 11.54 16.69
C LYS A 4 6.49 10.93 15.39
N LEU A 5 7.01 9.69 15.43
CA LEU A 5 7.36 8.95 14.21
C LEU A 5 6.12 8.54 13.40
N LYS A 6 5.08 8.05 14.08
CA LYS A 6 3.84 7.62 13.42
C LYS A 6 3.13 8.77 12.66
N LYS A 7 3.16 9.98 13.24
CA LYS A 7 2.59 11.19 12.64
C LYS A 7 3.36 11.66 11.39
N VAL A 8 4.67 11.50 11.35
CA VAL A 8 5.51 11.87 10.19
C VAL A 8 5.29 10.90 9.03
N LEU A 9 5.12 9.60 9.32
CA LEU A 9 4.80 8.60 8.29
C LEU A 9 3.41 8.83 7.67
N GLU A 10 2.42 9.21 8.49
CA GLU A 10 1.07 9.55 8.03
C GLU A 10 1.03 10.88 7.24
N SER A 11 1.95 11.81 7.52
CA SER A 11 2.01 13.11 6.84
C SER A 11 2.71 13.07 5.48
N ALA A 12 3.50 12.03 5.19
CA ALA A 12 4.15 11.82 3.90
C ALA A 12 3.21 11.17 2.86
N MET A 13 2.04 10.70 3.28
CA MET A 13 1.01 10.10 2.40
C MET A 13 -0.19 11.04 2.24
N GLY A 14 0.04 12.35 2.38
CA GLY A 14 -0.97 13.39 2.21
C GLY A 14 -1.11 13.87 0.77
N ASP A 15 -2.37 13.99 0.35
CA ASP A 15 -2.86 14.80 -0.76
C ASP A 15 -2.57 14.35 -2.20
N ASN A 16 -3.12 13.18 -2.57
CA ASN A 16 -3.38 12.85 -3.97
C ASN A 16 -4.64 13.57 -4.47
N SER A 17 -4.52 14.87 -4.72
CA SER A 17 -5.58 15.64 -5.36
C SER A 17 -5.64 15.29 -6.86
N LYS A 18 -6.43 14.24 -7.12
CA LYS A 18 -7.23 13.95 -8.33
C LYS A 18 -6.73 13.05 -9.46
N ARG A 19 -5.47 12.57 -9.55
CA ARG A 19 -5.10 11.51 -10.52
C ARG A 19 -3.90 10.70 -10.02
N VAL A 20 -4.12 9.45 -9.58
CA VAL A 20 -3.00 8.54 -9.30
C VAL A 20 -2.34 8.17 -10.63
N SER A 21 -1.08 8.58 -10.81
CA SER A 21 -0.24 8.10 -11.91
C SER A 21 0.00 6.59 -11.78
N ARG A 22 0.22 5.90 -12.90
CA ARG A 22 0.53 4.46 -12.89
C ARG A 22 1.68 4.10 -11.94
N GLU A 23 2.65 5.01 -11.82
CA GLU A 23 3.82 4.91 -10.95
C GLU A 23 3.42 4.91 -9.47
N GLU A 24 2.55 5.82 -9.09
CA GLU A 24 1.99 5.93 -7.73
C GLU A 24 1.10 4.74 -7.39
N PHE A 25 0.31 4.26 -8.36
CA PHE A 25 -0.51 3.06 -8.22
C PHE A 25 0.37 1.84 -7.90
N MET A 26 1.45 1.64 -8.66
CA MET A 26 2.39 0.55 -8.42
C MET A 26 3.08 0.67 -7.05
N GLN A 27 3.47 1.88 -6.64
CA GLN A 27 4.07 2.11 -5.32
C GLN A 27 3.10 1.80 -4.17
N LEU A 28 1.82 2.17 -4.31
CA LEU A 28 0.78 1.82 -3.34
C LEU A 28 0.61 0.31 -3.22
N ILE A 29 0.58 -0.40 -4.36
CA ILE A 29 0.46 -1.86 -4.38
C ILE A 29 1.66 -2.50 -3.71
N GLN A 30 2.88 -2.10 -4.09
CA GLN A 30 4.11 -2.62 -3.51
C GLN A 30 4.15 -2.43 -2.00
N LYS A 31 3.78 -1.23 -1.53
CA LYS A 31 3.75 -0.94 -0.09
C LYS A 31 2.72 -1.81 0.63
N LYS A 32 1.52 -1.94 0.09
CA LYS A 32 0.45 -2.78 0.65
C LYS A 32 0.82 -4.26 0.64
N SER A 33 1.44 -4.77 -0.43
CA SER A 33 1.86 -6.17 -0.53
C SER A 33 2.98 -6.49 0.46
N TYR A 34 3.92 -5.56 0.67
CA TYR A 34 4.97 -5.70 1.67
C TYR A 34 4.39 -5.72 3.09
N GLU A 35 3.42 -4.85 3.39
CA GLU A 35 2.74 -4.81 4.70
C GLU A 35 1.95 -6.12 4.97
N LEU A 36 1.33 -6.69 3.94
CA LEU A 36 0.67 -8.00 4.01
C LEU A 36 1.67 -9.13 4.27
N TYR A 37 2.79 -9.13 3.54
CA TYR A 37 3.88 -10.09 3.71
C TYR A 37 4.47 -10.08 5.13
N GLU A 38 4.76 -8.89 5.66
CA GLU A 38 5.26 -8.75 7.04
C GLU A 38 4.23 -9.21 8.07
N LYS A 39 2.95 -8.86 7.90
CA LYS A 39 1.87 -9.32 8.79
C LYS A 39 1.67 -10.82 8.77
N ARG A 40 1.94 -11.47 7.64
CA ARG A 40 1.81 -12.93 7.48
C ARG A 40 3.01 -13.70 8.06
N GLY A 41 4.04 -12.99 8.52
CA GLY A 41 5.22 -13.60 9.13
C GLY A 41 6.27 -14.06 8.13
N CYS A 42 6.43 -13.34 7.02
CA CYS A 42 7.46 -13.61 6.01
C CYS A 42 7.36 -15.01 5.38
N GLN A 43 6.13 -15.50 5.16
CA GLN A 43 5.92 -16.77 4.46
C GLN A 43 6.17 -16.60 2.97
N SER A 44 7.28 -17.15 2.50
CA SER A 44 7.63 -17.19 1.08
C SER A 44 6.67 -18.12 0.32
N GLY A 45 6.20 -17.68 -0.85
CA GLY A 45 5.33 -18.49 -1.72
C GLY A 45 3.93 -17.93 -1.95
N ASN A 46 3.55 -16.88 -1.22
CA ASN A 46 2.29 -16.16 -1.45
C ASN A 46 2.51 -14.74 -1.97
N ASP A 47 3.73 -14.39 -2.35
CA ASP A 47 4.11 -13.06 -2.83
C ASP A 47 3.18 -12.55 -3.95
N LEU A 48 2.78 -13.44 -4.86
CA LEU A 48 1.85 -13.14 -5.94
C LEU A 48 0.42 -12.86 -5.43
N GLU A 49 -0.05 -13.63 -4.45
CA GLU A 49 -1.36 -13.41 -3.82
C GLU A 49 -1.39 -12.12 -2.99
N ASP A 50 -0.32 -11.83 -2.26
CA ASP A 50 -0.18 -10.59 -1.49
C ASP A 50 -0.16 -9.37 -2.42
N TRP A 51 0.47 -9.51 -3.60
CA TRP A 51 0.44 -8.49 -4.64
C TRP A 51 -0.94 -8.31 -5.30
N LEU A 52 -1.64 -9.39 -5.63
CA LEU A 52 -3.01 -9.33 -6.20
C LEU A 52 -4.03 -8.76 -5.20
N ASN A 53 -3.92 -9.15 -3.93
CA ASN A 53 -4.77 -8.58 -2.88
C ASN A 53 -4.49 -7.09 -2.68
N ALA A 54 -3.22 -6.69 -2.69
CA ALA A 54 -2.84 -5.29 -2.65
C ALA A 54 -3.39 -4.50 -3.86
N GLU A 55 -3.27 -5.03 -5.09
CA GLU A 55 -3.84 -4.40 -6.30
C GLU A 55 -5.35 -4.19 -6.18
N ARG A 56 -6.07 -5.21 -5.72
CA ARG A 56 -7.53 -5.13 -5.54
C ARG A 56 -7.93 -4.07 -4.53
N LEU A 57 -7.22 -4.00 -3.40
CA LEU A 57 -7.45 -2.98 -2.37
C LEU A 57 -7.18 -1.57 -2.90
N VAL A 58 -6.08 -1.38 -3.63
CA VAL A 58 -5.71 -0.07 -4.19
C VAL A 58 -6.69 0.35 -5.29
N LYS A 59 -7.18 -0.57 -6.13
CA LYS A 59 -8.25 -0.29 -7.12
C LYS A 59 -9.55 0.14 -6.47
N GLU A 60 -9.96 -0.55 -5.40
CA GLU A 60 -11.18 -0.25 -4.65
C GLU A 60 -11.08 1.12 -3.95
N GLU A 61 -9.92 1.41 -3.34
CA GLU A 61 -9.64 2.70 -2.69
C GLU A 61 -9.60 3.87 -3.69
N LEU A 62 -9.23 3.59 -4.95
CA LEU A 62 -9.26 4.57 -6.04
C LEU A 62 -10.61 4.67 -6.76
N GLY A 63 -11.56 3.80 -6.43
CA GLY A 63 -12.88 3.75 -7.08
C GLY A 63 -12.80 3.46 -8.58
N VAL A 64 -11.73 2.81 -9.06
CA VAL A 64 -11.59 2.40 -10.46
C VAL A 64 -12.43 1.12 -10.62
N LYS A 65 -13.69 1.31 -11.01
CA LYS A 65 -14.67 0.23 -11.21
C LYS A 65 -14.53 -0.43 -12.58
#